data_AF-A0A8T5RJM4-F1
#
_entry.id   AF-A0A8T5RJM4-F1
#
_cell.length_a   1.000
_cell.length_b   1.000
_cell.length_c   1.000
_cell.angle_alpha   90.00
_cell.angle_beta   90.00
_cell.angle_gamma   90.00
#
_symmetry.space_group_name_H-M   'P 1'
#
loop_
_entity.id
_entity.type
_entity.pdbx_description
1 polymer ?
#
loop_
_entity_poly.entity_id
_entity_poly.type
_entity_poly.pdbx_seq_one_letter_code
_entity_poly.pdbx_strand_id
1 'polypeptide(L)'
;MERIVIVHWNKSTGPQTLIQYPPEKESLSKDIFLKIWTIHELNKEDKMIELTHDNMDTQLVSIIHKYEGEVYFLILAYDKKDDIENIINDYPDILTNVGKNLIGLISTNKITRAISEAFNTIKNYSKLNEEENLLNFFKDKIKNTILKILRTGVISKNKLKKILKTEYGFSTINLDLILMSFIRENLILKEIIPGSNDCYFLINDLSYMRLPPKNIYKSLSDVDIEERDEVYNIYLNSLVEFYSKYNCTQDINNNTILNFVFDKNVYLLFKTLRSKSLTVNECLNILNNNEVLFNELLDNKFIFESKGIVLLFTDVRLVKYPPNYVI
;
A
#
# COMPACT_ATOMS: atom_id res chain seq x y z
N MET A 1 -3.41 -13.77 -4.18
CA MET A 1 -2.31 -14.66 -3.73
C MET A 1 -2.85 -15.83 -2.95
N GLU A 2 -2.37 -17.02 -3.25
CA GLU A 2 -2.86 -18.27 -2.69
C GLU A 2 -2.04 -18.80 -1.52
N ARG A 3 -0.71 -18.87 -1.64
CA ARG A 3 0.21 -19.36 -0.58
C ARG A 3 1.65 -18.90 -0.82
N ILE A 4 2.43 -18.83 0.25
CA ILE A 4 3.90 -18.76 0.23
C ILE A 4 4.42 -20.02 0.91
N VAL A 5 5.41 -20.67 0.30
CA VAL A 5 6.05 -21.88 0.82
C VAL A 5 7.56 -21.70 0.80
N ILE A 6 8.23 -22.10 1.87
CA ILE A 6 9.69 -22.23 1.91
C ILE A 6 10.03 -23.71 1.96
N VAL A 7 10.82 -24.16 0.99
CA VAL A 7 11.25 -25.54 0.84
C VAL A 7 12.76 -25.61 1.01
N HIS A 8 13.25 -26.55 1.80
CA HIS A 8 14.67 -26.91 1.90
C HIS A 8 14.95 -28.11 1.01
N TRP A 9 16.02 -28.03 0.22
CA TRP A 9 16.51 -29.17 -0.55
C TRP A 9 17.55 -29.93 0.26
N ASN A 10 17.15 -31.08 0.79
CA ASN A 10 18.07 -31.97 1.48
C ASN A 10 18.63 -33.00 0.49
N LYS A 11 19.95 -33.14 0.43
CA LYS A 11 20.64 -34.07 -0.49
C LYS A 11 20.24 -35.53 -0.27
N SER A 12 19.82 -35.90 0.94
CA SER A 12 19.50 -37.29 1.31
C SER A 12 18.02 -37.61 1.18
N THR A 13 17.14 -36.66 1.49
CA THR A 13 15.68 -36.87 1.58
C THR A 13 14.87 -36.14 0.52
N GLY A 14 15.52 -35.33 -0.32
CA GLY A 14 14.89 -34.51 -1.35
C GLY A 14 14.26 -33.23 -0.78
N PRO A 15 13.28 -32.64 -1.48
CA PRO A 15 12.66 -31.38 -1.08
C PRO A 15 11.75 -31.57 0.14
N GLN A 16 11.94 -30.74 1.17
CA GLN A 16 11.17 -30.72 2.41
C GLN A 16 10.57 -29.35 2.65
N THR A 17 9.25 -29.29 2.86
CA THR A 17 8.57 -28.05 3.25
C THR A 17 8.95 -27.67 4.67
N LEU A 18 9.56 -26.51 4.85
CA LEU A 18 9.91 -25.99 6.17
C LEU A 18 8.79 -25.17 6.78
N ILE A 19 8.21 -24.26 5.99
CA ILE A 19 7.12 -23.42 6.43
C ILE A 19 6.22 -23.06 5.25
N GLN A 20 4.93 -22.95 5.53
CA GLN A 20 3.91 -22.55 4.58
C GLN A 20 2.96 -21.56 5.24
N TYR A 21 2.47 -20.60 4.45
CA TYR A 21 1.37 -19.73 4.84
C TYR A 21 0.38 -19.54 3.68
N PRO A 22 -0.93 -19.64 3.89
CA PRO A 22 -1.60 -19.98 5.16
C PRO A 22 -1.34 -21.45 5.57
N PRO A 23 -1.25 -21.74 6.89
CA PRO A 23 -0.94 -23.08 7.38
C PRO A 23 -2.05 -24.11 7.13
N GLU A 24 -3.28 -23.65 6.95
CA GLU A 24 -4.46 -24.50 6.74
C GLU A 24 -4.57 -25.07 5.32
N LYS A 25 -3.80 -24.54 4.35
CA LYS A 25 -3.81 -25.05 2.98
C LYS A 25 -3.06 -26.37 2.87
N GLU A 26 -3.52 -27.25 1.98
CA GLU A 26 -2.79 -28.47 1.64
C GLU A 26 -1.37 -28.14 1.13
N SER A 27 -0.40 -28.98 1.49
CA SER A 27 0.97 -28.82 1.00
C SER A 27 1.06 -29.13 -0.50
N LEU A 28 1.97 -28.48 -1.21
CA LEU A 28 2.28 -28.81 -2.59
C LEU A 28 2.91 -30.22 -2.66
N SER A 29 2.62 -30.97 -3.74
CA SER A 29 3.16 -32.31 -3.90
C SER A 29 4.67 -32.29 -4.14
N LYS A 30 5.36 -33.35 -3.72
CA LYS A 30 6.82 -33.49 -3.90
C LYS A 30 7.23 -33.45 -5.38
N ASP A 31 6.36 -33.92 -6.28
CA ASP A 31 6.60 -33.89 -7.72
C ASP A 31 6.75 -32.46 -8.26
N ILE A 32 5.97 -31.52 -7.74
CA ILE A 32 6.07 -30.09 -8.11
C ILE A 32 7.43 -29.54 -7.66
N PHE A 33 7.87 -29.86 -6.44
CA PHE A 33 9.17 -29.41 -5.94
C PHE A 33 10.34 -29.97 -6.74
N LEU A 34 10.24 -31.24 -7.18
CA LEU A 34 11.22 -31.85 -8.07
C LEU A 34 11.24 -31.16 -9.43
N LYS A 35 10.08 -30.90 -10.04
CA LYS A 35 9.96 -30.12 -11.29
C LYS A 35 10.63 -28.74 -11.14
N ILE A 36 10.33 -28.01 -10.06
CA ILE A 36 10.94 -26.71 -9.74
C ILE A 36 12.47 -26.82 -9.67
N TRP A 37 13.00 -27.79 -8.94
CA TRP A 37 14.45 -27.98 -8.82
C TRP A 37 15.10 -28.29 -10.17
N THR A 38 14.50 -29.19 -10.95
CA THR A 38 15.01 -29.53 -12.29
C THR A 38 15.11 -28.31 -13.18
N ILE A 39 14.10 -27.42 -13.17
CA ILE A 39 14.14 -26.21 -14.00
C ILE A 39 15.22 -25.24 -13.51
N HIS A 40 15.39 -25.03 -12.20
CA HIS A 40 16.49 -24.21 -11.67
C HIS A 40 17.88 -24.78 -12.01
N GLU A 41 18.05 -26.11 -12.03
CA GLU A 41 19.31 -26.73 -12.42
C GLU A 41 19.57 -26.65 -13.93
N LEU A 42 18.53 -26.64 -14.76
CA LEU A 42 18.63 -26.43 -16.20
C LEU A 42 18.93 -24.96 -16.52
N ASN A 43 18.29 -24.04 -15.81
CA ASN A 43 18.40 -22.59 -15.98
C ASN A 43 19.30 -21.97 -14.91
N LYS A 44 20.58 -22.35 -14.88
CA LYS A 44 21.53 -21.94 -13.83
C LYS A 44 21.78 -20.42 -13.72
N GLU A 45 21.40 -19.67 -14.75
CA GLU A 45 21.53 -18.21 -14.80
C GLU A 45 20.36 -17.50 -14.12
N ASP A 46 19.15 -18.07 -14.20
CA ASP A 46 17.93 -17.48 -13.67
C ASP A 46 17.68 -17.92 -12.23
N LYS A 47 17.72 -16.96 -11.31
CA LYS A 47 17.41 -17.22 -9.89
C LYS A 47 15.91 -17.38 -9.63
N MET A 48 15.08 -17.01 -10.61
CA MET A 48 13.64 -16.99 -10.50
C MET A 48 13.04 -17.66 -11.73
N ILE A 49 12.08 -18.55 -11.50
CA ILE A 49 11.40 -19.30 -12.56
C ILE A 49 9.90 -19.25 -12.33
N GLU A 50 9.15 -19.33 -13.42
CA GLU A 50 7.69 -19.40 -13.41
C GLU A 50 7.23 -20.75 -13.94
N LEU A 51 6.22 -21.33 -13.29
CA LEU A 51 5.57 -22.55 -13.73
C LEU A 51 4.06 -22.36 -13.69
N THR A 52 3.38 -22.85 -14.72
CA THR A 52 1.93 -23.02 -14.67
C THR A 52 1.63 -24.35 -13.96
N HIS A 53 0.80 -24.33 -12.92
CA HIS A 53 0.41 -25.56 -12.25
C HIS A 53 -0.71 -26.27 -13.04
N ASP A 54 -0.71 -27.60 -13.04
CA ASP A 54 -1.62 -28.44 -13.85
C ASP A 54 -3.12 -28.23 -13.51
N ASN A 55 -3.43 -27.59 -12.38
CA ASN A 55 -4.75 -27.02 -12.10
C ASN A 55 -4.86 -25.60 -12.68
N MET A 56 -5.68 -25.47 -13.71
CA MET A 56 -5.73 -24.44 -14.76
C MET A 56 -5.65 -22.94 -14.37
N ASP A 57 -5.83 -22.56 -13.10
CA ASP A 57 -5.87 -21.16 -12.66
C ASP A 57 -4.72 -20.75 -11.72
N THR A 58 -3.90 -21.68 -11.21
CA THR A 58 -2.81 -21.35 -10.27
C THR A 58 -1.45 -21.27 -10.97
N GLN A 59 -0.79 -20.11 -10.87
CA GLN A 59 0.61 -19.93 -11.26
C GLN A 59 1.54 -20.07 -10.04
N LEU A 60 2.74 -20.60 -10.30
CA LEU A 60 3.79 -20.81 -9.31
C LEU A 60 5.03 -20.03 -9.75
N VAL A 61 5.54 -19.18 -8.86
CA VAL A 61 6.86 -18.58 -8.99
C VAL A 61 7.78 -19.20 -7.96
N SER A 62 8.97 -19.60 -8.39
CA SER A 62 10.00 -20.13 -7.50
C SER A 62 11.28 -19.33 -7.59
N ILE A 63 11.84 -18.99 -6.44
CA ILE A 63 13.13 -18.30 -6.31
C ILE A 63 14.10 -19.20 -5.55
N ILE A 64 15.25 -19.49 -6.16
CA ILE A 64 16.30 -20.32 -5.55
C ILE A 64 17.28 -19.47 -4.74
N HIS A 65 17.62 -19.95 -3.55
CA HIS A 65 18.54 -19.30 -2.64
C HIS A 65 19.50 -20.30 -2.02
N LYS A 66 20.76 -19.89 -1.87
CA LYS A 66 21.78 -20.62 -1.10
C LYS A 66 22.02 -19.90 0.21
N TYR A 67 21.88 -20.61 1.32
CA TYR A 67 22.10 -20.08 2.67
C TYR A 67 22.81 -21.13 3.53
N GLU A 68 23.92 -20.74 4.16
CA GLU A 68 24.77 -21.65 4.98
C GLU A 68 25.19 -22.96 4.27
N GLY A 69 25.37 -22.91 2.95
CA GLY A 69 25.77 -24.07 2.14
C GLY A 69 24.62 -24.98 1.69
N GLU A 70 23.40 -24.70 2.18
CA GLU A 70 22.17 -25.42 1.86
C GLU A 70 21.35 -24.66 0.80
N VAL A 71 20.50 -25.40 0.07
CA VAL A 71 19.66 -24.85 -1.00
C VAL A 71 18.21 -24.76 -0.52
N TYR A 72 17.59 -23.61 -0.76
CA TYR A 72 16.21 -23.32 -0.40
C TYR A 72 15.45 -22.74 -1.59
N PHE A 73 14.15 -23.02 -1.65
CA PHE A 73 13.22 -22.40 -2.59
C PHE A 73 12.18 -21.59 -1.84
N LEU A 74 12.01 -20.33 -2.23
CA LEU A 74 10.78 -19.61 -1.95
C LEU A 74 9.81 -19.88 -3.09
N ILE A 75 8.60 -20.33 -2.79
CA ILE A 75 7.56 -20.61 -3.77
C ILE A 75 6.35 -19.73 -3.45
N LEU A 76 5.92 -18.94 -4.44
CA LEU A 76 4.71 -18.13 -4.40
C LEU A 76 3.68 -18.81 -5.30
N ALA A 77 2.50 -19.13 -4.78
CA ALA A 77 1.37 -19.53 -5.60
C ALA A 77 0.32 -18.43 -5.62
N TYR A 78 -0.20 -18.12 -6.80
CA TYR A 78 -1.23 -17.10 -7.00
C TYR A 78 -2.18 -17.50 -8.14
N ASP A 79 -3.37 -16.91 -8.14
CA ASP A 79 -4.36 -17.10 -9.20
C ASP A 79 -4.00 -16.16 -10.37
N LYS A 80 -4.13 -16.60 -11.62
CA LYS A 80 -3.94 -15.76 -12.81
C LYS A 80 -4.80 -14.50 -12.82
N LYS A 81 -5.92 -14.50 -12.09
CA LYS A 81 -6.79 -13.32 -11.94
C LYS A 81 -6.26 -12.29 -10.94
N ASP A 82 -5.24 -12.62 -10.15
CA ASP A 82 -4.61 -11.66 -9.25
C ASP A 82 -3.61 -10.79 -10.03
N ASP A 83 -3.54 -9.47 -9.77
CA ASP A 83 -2.51 -8.56 -10.32
C ASP A 83 -1.07 -8.84 -9.80
N ILE A 84 -0.79 -10.06 -9.34
CA ILE A 84 0.49 -10.47 -8.77
C ILE A 84 1.52 -10.72 -9.86
N GLU A 85 1.09 -11.10 -11.06
CA GLU A 85 1.94 -11.27 -12.24
C GLU A 85 2.71 -9.98 -12.56
N ASN A 86 2.08 -8.81 -12.45
CA ASN A 86 2.76 -7.51 -12.64
C ASN A 86 3.86 -7.27 -11.61
N ILE A 87 3.65 -7.66 -10.34
CA ILE A 87 4.66 -7.52 -9.26
C ILE A 87 5.91 -8.33 -9.59
N ILE A 88 5.68 -9.54 -10.06
CA ILE A 88 6.70 -10.52 -10.40
C ILE A 88 7.56 -10.01 -11.56
N ASN A 89 6.91 -9.51 -12.62
CA ASN A 89 7.59 -9.02 -13.82
C ASN A 89 8.31 -7.69 -13.58
N ASP A 90 7.67 -6.74 -12.90
CA ASP A 90 8.20 -5.39 -12.74
C ASP A 90 9.31 -5.32 -11.66
N TYR A 91 9.26 -6.22 -10.65
CA TYR A 91 10.16 -6.15 -9.48
C TYR A 91 10.73 -7.50 -8.99
N PRO A 92 11.35 -8.32 -9.85
CA PRO A 92 11.88 -9.65 -9.48
C PRO A 92 12.98 -9.60 -8.41
N ASP A 93 13.80 -8.55 -8.42
CA ASP A 93 14.87 -8.31 -7.44
C ASP A 93 14.35 -8.16 -6.01
N ILE A 94 13.15 -7.58 -5.87
CA ILE A 94 12.55 -7.34 -4.57
C ILE A 94 12.07 -8.67 -4.00
N LEU A 95 11.36 -9.49 -4.77
CA LEU A 95 10.94 -10.83 -4.35
C LEU A 95 12.15 -11.71 -4.00
N THR A 96 13.23 -11.58 -4.74
CA THR A 96 14.51 -12.24 -4.43
C THR A 96 15.08 -11.80 -3.09
N ASN A 97 15.04 -10.50 -2.77
CA ASN A 97 15.46 -10.02 -1.45
C ASN A 97 14.52 -10.46 -0.33
N VAL A 98 13.21 -10.54 -0.59
CA VAL A 98 12.22 -11.07 0.35
C VAL A 98 12.53 -12.52 0.69
N GLY A 99 12.75 -13.36 -0.33
CA GLY A 99 13.15 -14.75 -0.14
C GLY A 99 14.42 -14.87 0.69
N LYS A 100 15.47 -14.11 0.35
CA LYS A 100 16.72 -14.08 1.12
C LYS A 100 16.50 -13.69 2.59
N ASN A 101 15.69 -12.67 2.85
CA ASN A 101 15.40 -12.20 4.21
C ASN A 101 14.57 -13.23 5.00
N LEU A 102 13.57 -13.86 4.38
CA LEU A 102 12.79 -14.93 5.01
C LEU A 102 13.67 -16.13 5.32
N ILE A 103 14.54 -16.54 4.39
CA ILE A 103 15.44 -17.68 4.59
C ILE A 103 16.42 -17.44 5.73
N GLY A 104 17.00 -16.24 5.82
CA GLY A 104 17.86 -15.86 6.94
C GLY A 104 17.16 -15.84 8.31
N LEU A 105 15.82 -15.89 8.34
CA LEU A 105 15.03 -15.97 9.56
C LEU A 105 14.55 -17.38 9.90
N ILE A 106 14.76 -18.39 9.05
CA ILE A 106 14.26 -19.77 9.23
C ILE A 106 14.60 -20.35 10.60
N SER A 107 15.84 -20.14 11.06
CA SER A 107 16.33 -20.66 12.34
C SER A 107 15.89 -19.84 13.55
N THR A 108 15.01 -18.84 13.37
CA THR A 108 14.55 -17.93 14.43
C THR A 108 13.07 -18.11 14.71
N ASN A 109 12.64 -17.81 15.94
CA ASN A 109 11.22 -17.80 16.33
C ASN A 109 10.38 -16.71 15.63
N LYS A 110 10.99 -15.87 14.77
CA LYS A 110 10.33 -14.75 14.08
C LYS A 110 9.83 -15.11 12.69
N ILE A 111 10.23 -16.27 12.13
CA ILE A 111 9.91 -16.65 10.75
C ILE A 111 8.41 -16.72 10.49
N THR A 112 7.63 -17.28 11.43
CA THR A 112 6.17 -17.43 11.29
C THR A 112 5.46 -16.09 11.16
N ARG A 113 5.91 -15.07 11.90
CA ARG A 113 5.38 -13.72 11.77
C ARG A 113 5.82 -13.09 10.44
N ALA A 114 7.11 -13.20 10.10
CA ALA A 114 7.66 -12.61 8.89
C ALA A 114 7.02 -13.17 7.61
N ILE A 115 6.75 -14.49 7.54
CA ILE A 115 6.08 -15.09 6.37
C ILE A 115 4.61 -14.66 6.27
N SER A 116 3.91 -14.51 7.41
CA SER A 116 2.54 -13.99 7.43
C SER A 116 2.48 -12.53 6.98
N GLU A 117 3.43 -11.69 7.41
CA GLU A 117 3.54 -10.29 7.00
C GLU A 117 3.87 -10.19 5.50
N ALA A 118 4.82 -10.97 5.01
CA ALA A 118 5.16 -11.04 3.59
C ALA A 118 3.95 -11.51 2.77
N PHE A 119 3.24 -12.54 3.22
CA PHE A 119 2.03 -13.03 2.55
C PHE A 119 0.97 -11.95 2.43
N ASN A 120 0.62 -11.31 3.54
CA ASN A 120 -0.42 -10.27 3.53
C ASN A 120 0.01 -9.04 2.74
N THR A 121 1.29 -8.69 2.75
CA THR A 121 1.82 -7.55 1.98
C THR A 121 1.70 -7.80 0.49
N ILE A 122 2.14 -8.97 0.00
CA ILE A 122 2.06 -9.31 -1.43
C ILE A 122 0.59 -9.57 -1.84
N LYS A 123 -0.22 -10.21 -0.99
CA LYS A 123 -1.64 -10.44 -1.28
C LYS A 123 -2.48 -9.17 -1.33
N ASN A 124 -2.25 -8.23 -0.41
CA ASN A 124 -2.96 -6.96 -0.38
C ASN A 124 -2.40 -5.95 -1.38
N TYR A 125 -1.29 -6.28 -2.04
CA TYR A 125 -0.71 -5.45 -3.09
C TYR A 125 -1.71 -5.16 -4.21
N SER A 126 -2.60 -6.10 -4.55
CA SER A 126 -3.58 -6.00 -5.65
C SER A 126 -4.97 -5.50 -5.25
N LYS A 127 -5.27 -5.32 -3.95
CA LYS A 127 -6.66 -5.14 -3.47
C LYS A 127 -7.06 -3.73 -3.06
N LEU A 128 -6.11 -2.81 -2.90
CA LEU A 128 -6.39 -1.46 -2.39
C LEU A 128 -6.60 -0.49 -3.56
N ASN A 129 -7.61 0.39 -3.44
CA ASN A 129 -7.76 1.50 -4.38
C ASN A 129 -6.54 2.42 -4.29
N GLU A 130 -6.18 3.10 -5.39
CA GLU A 130 -5.01 3.98 -5.47
C GLU A 130 -4.95 4.98 -4.30
N GLU A 131 -6.07 5.59 -3.94
CA GLU A 131 -6.17 6.55 -2.84
C GLU A 131 -5.91 5.90 -1.46
N GLU A 132 -6.43 4.69 -1.21
CA GLU A 132 -6.19 3.96 0.05
C GLU A 132 -4.72 3.53 0.18
N ASN A 133 -4.09 3.17 -0.95
CA ASN A 133 -2.66 2.87 -1.01
C ASN A 133 -1.82 4.08 -0.60
N LEU A 134 -2.16 5.28 -1.09
CA LEU A 134 -1.47 6.52 -0.74
C LEU A 134 -1.69 6.92 0.72
N LEU A 135 -2.89 6.75 1.26
CA LEU A 135 -3.17 7.00 2.68
C LEU A 135 -2.29 6.15 3.61
N ASN A 136 -2.00 4.91 3.19
CA ASN A 136 -1.18 4.00 3.96
C ASN A 136 0.25 4.52 4.22
N PHE A 137 0.79 5.38 3.35
CA PHE A 137 2.11 6.01 3.58
C PHE A 137 2.11 6.97 4.77
N PHE A 138 0.97 7.60 5.05
CA PHE A 138 0.83 8.49 6.20
C PHE A 138 0.44 7.73 7.47
N LYS A 139 -0.35 6.65 7.32
CA LYS A 139 -0.81 5.81 8.43
C LYS A 139 0.31 4.96 9.03
N ASP A 140 1.13 4.36 8.18
CA ASP A 140 2.26 3.54 8.59
C ASP A 140 3.42 4.44 9.04
N LYS A 141 3.79 4.34 10.32
CA LYS A 141 4.87 5.14 10.92
C LYS A 141 6.21 4.94 10.19
N ILE A 142 6.53 3.72 9.79
CA ILE A 142 7.79 3.41 9.10
C ILE A 142 7.79 4.04 7.71
N LYS A 143 6.70 3.91 6.96
CA LYS A 143 6.57 4.54 5.64
C LYS A 143 6.63 6.06 5.73
N ASN A 144 5.89 6.67 6.66
CA ASN A 144 5.92 8.12 6.84
C ASN A 144 7.34 8.62 7.16
N THR A 145 8.06 7.90 8.01
CA THR A 145 9.47 8.21 8.32
C THR A 145 10.38 8.04 7.12
N ILE A 146 10.25 6.96 6.34
CA ILE A 146 11.03 6.79 5.10
C ILE A 146 10.77 7.95 4.14
N LEU A 147 9.51 8.37 3.97
CA LEU A 147 9.14 9.51 3.12
C LEU A 147 9.82 10.80 3.61
N LYS A 148 9.78 11.08 4.92
CA LYS A 148 10.45 12.24 5.53
C LYS A 148 11.97 12.20 5.34
N ILE A 149 12.60 11.04 5.49
CA ILE A 149 14.03 10.87 5.26
C ILE A 149 14.36 11.17 3.79
N LEU A 150 13.60 10.61 2.86
CA LEU A 150 13.83 10.80 1.42
C LEU A 150 13.65 12.25 0.97
N ARG A 151 12.77 13.03 1.62
CA ARG A 151 12.65 14.48 1.40
C ARG A 151 13.92 15.26 1.71
N THR A 152 14.79 14.74 2.58
CA THR A 152 16.08 15.36 2.89
C THR A 152 17.15 15.10 1.82
N GLY A 153 16.89 14.17 0.88
CA GLY A 153 17.76 13.84 -0.23
C GLY A 153 18.01 12.34 -0.38
N VAL A 154 18.97 12.02 -1.25
CA VAL A 154 19.33 10.65 -1.63
C VAL A 154 19.86 9.88 -0.43
N ILE A 155 19.44 8.61 -0.30
CA ILE A 155 19.89 7.74 0.79
C ILE A 155 20.24 6.34 0.30
N SER A 156 21.36 5.80 0.80
CA SER A 156 21.73 4.42 0.56
C SER A 156 20.92 3.45 1.42
N LYS A 157 20.66 2.25 0.90
CA LYS A 157 19.93 1.17 1.60
C LYS A 157 20.49 0.90 3.01
N ASN A 158 21.81 0.87 3.14
CA ASN A 158 22.49 0.61 4.41
C ASN A 158 22.28 1.74 5.43
N LYS A 159 22.35 3.01 4.98
CA LYS A 159 22.11 4.17 5.85
C LYS A 159 20.66 4.20 6.30
N LEU A 160 19.71 3.95 5.40
CA LEU A 160 18.29 3.87 5.72
C LEU A 160 18.00 2.76 6.75
N LYS A 161 18.57 1.57 6.55
CA LYS A 161 18.44 0.44 7.50
C LYS A 161 18.98 0.79 8.88
N LYS A 162 20.12 1.51 8.95
CA LYS A 162 20.71 1.96 10.22
C LYS A 162 19.80 2.95 10.95
N ILE A 163 19.25 3.95 10.25
CA ILE A 163 18.34 4.95 10.84
C ILE A 163 17.10 4.26 11.41
N LEU A 164 16.42 3.42 10.61
CA LEU A 164 15.21 2.72 11.04
C LEU A 164 15.47 1.76 12.20
N LYS A 165 16.65 1.11 12.24
CA LYS A 165 17.03 0.27 13.38
C LYS A 165 17.25 1.08 14.65
N THR A 166 17.82 2.27 14.55
CA THR A 166 18.02 3.17 15.71
C THR A 166 16.69 3.70 16.23
N GLU A 167 15.80 4.15 15.35
CA GLU A 167 14.53 4.77 15.75
C GLU A 167 13.48 3.77 16.23
N TYR A 168 13.42 2.59 15.60
CA TYR A 168 12.37 1.60 15.89
C TYR A 168 12.89 0.31 16.53
N GLY A 169 14.21 0.14 16.71
CA GLY A 169 14.80 -1.01 17.40
C GLY A 169 14.75 -2.33 16.63
N PHE A 170 14.25 -2.36 15.38
CA PHE A 170 14.01 -3.61 14.67
C PHE A 170 15.20 -4.01 13.78
N SER A 171 15.76 -5.20 14.03
CA SER A 171 16.69 -5.89 13.12
C SER A 171 15.99 -6.63 11.97
N THR A 172 14.65 -6.66 11.96
CA THR A 172 13.82 -7.58 11.16
C THR A 172 12.86 -6.91 10.18
N ILE A 173 12.87 -5.57 10.08
CA ILE A 173 12.09 -4.89 9.05
C ILE A 173 12.65 -5.32 7.69
N ASN A 174 11.83 -6.00 6.90
CA ASN A 174 12.14 -6.29 5.51
C ASN A 174 12.00 -4.99 4.71
N LEU A 175 13.06 -4.18 4.73
CA LEU A 175 13.11 -2.86 4.10
C LEU A 175 12.74 -2.95 2.62
N ASP A 176 13.11 -4.04 1.95
CA ASP A 176 12.80 -4.26 0.54
C ASP A 176 11.29 -4.36 0.29
N LEU A 177 10.52 -5.03 1.16
CA LEU A 177 9.05 -5.04 1.08
C LEU A 177 8.44 -3.66 1.25
N ILE A 178 8.99 -2.87 2.18
CA ILE A 178 8.47 -1.53 2.44
C ILE A 178 8.74 -0.63 1.23
N LEU A 179 9.99 -0.62 0.74
CA LEU A 179 10.41 0.17 -0.41
C LEU A 179 9.71 -0.25 -1.71
N MET A 180 9.30 -1.51 -1.83
CA MET A 180 8.45 -1.97 -2.95
C MET A 180 7.19 -1.13 -3.09
N SER A 181 6.55 -0.76 -1.98
CA SER A 181 5.36 0.09 -2.04
C SER A 181 5.68 1.49 -2.56
N PHE A 182 6.85 2.05 -2.23
CA PHE A 182 7.28 3.35 -2.75
C PHE A 182 7.57 3.32 -4.25
N ILE A 183 8.24 2.27 -4.73
CA ILE A 183 8.59 2.13 -6.16
C ILE A 183 7.31 1.97 -6.99
N ARG A 184 6.37 1.12 -6.54
CA ARG A 184 5.07 0.95 -7.19
C ARG A 184 4.30 2.25 -7.33
N GLU A 185 4.23 3.02 -6.26
CA GLU A 185 3.53 4.31 -6.28
C GLU A 185 4.29 5.39 -7.06
N ASN A 186 5.39 5.02 -7.73
CA ASN A 186 6.29 5.90 -8.47
C ASN A 186 6.83 7.03 -7.59
N LEU A 187 7.01 6.79 -6.29
CA LEU A 187 7.54 7.78 -5.35
C LEU A 187 9.06 7.79 -5.36
N ILE A 188 9.68 6.62 -5.50
CA ILE A 188 11.13 6.48 -5.49
C ILE A 188 11.68 5.74 -6.70
N LEU A 189 12.91 6.08 -7.07
CA LEU A 189 13.74 5.37 -8.02
C LEU A 189 14.92 4.73 -7.27
N LYS A 190 15.23 3.47 -7.62
CA LYS A 190 16.41 2.76 -7.12
C LYS A 190 17.51 2.82 -8.17
N GLU A 191 18.67 3.32 -7.81
CA GLU A 191 19.83 3.42 -8.70
C GLU A 191 21.10 2.90 -8.01
N ILE A 192 22.00 2.31 -8.79
CA ILE A 192 23.32 1.88 -8.32
C ILE A 192 24.33 2.96 -8.68
N ILE A 193 24.77 3.72 -7.68
CA ILE A 193 25.76 4.78 -7.88
C ILE A 193 27.17 4.18 -7.74
N PRO A 194 28.08 4.39 -8.70
CA PRO A 194 29.46 3.95 -8.59
C PRO A 194 30.11 4.39 -7.28
N GLY A 195 30.69 3.44 -6.53
CA GLY A 195 31.29 3.69 -5.22
C GLY A 195 30.32 3.67 -4.03
N SER A 196 29.02 3.47 -4.26
CA SER A 196 28.01 3.22 -3.22
C SER A 196 27.22 1.94 -3.52
N ASN A 197 26.53 1.43 -2.51
CA ASN A 197 25.48 0.41 -2.68
C ASN A 197 24.18 1.06 -3.20
N ASP A 198 23.17 0.24 -3.50
CA ASP A 198 21.79 0.64 -3.82
C ASP A 198 21.35 1.94 -3.11
N CYS A 199 21.08 2.97 -3.92
CA CYS A 199 20.61 4.27 -3.49
C CYS A 199 19.16 4.50 -3.92
N TYR A 200 18.42 5.23 -3.10
CA TYR A 200 17.03 5.58 -3.35
C TYR A 200 16.88 7.09 -3.51
N PHE A 201 16.23 7.48 -4.59
CA PHE A 201 15.93 8.85 -4.97
C PHE A 201 14.43 9.05 -4.87
N LEU A 202 13.96 10.08 -4.16
CA LEU A 202 12.56 10.50 -4.30
C LEU A 202 12.40 11.16 -5.68
N ILE A 203 11.51 10.61 -6.49
CA ILE A 203 11.16 11.15 -7.81
C ILE A 203 9.78 11.80 -7.78
N ASN A 204 8.89 11.34 -6.90
CA ASN A 204 7.65 12.02 -6.55
C ASN A 204 7.49 12.00 -5.03
N ASP A 205 7.29 13.18 -4.45
CA ASP A 205 6.83 13.32 -3.08
C ASP A 205 5.30 13.17 -3.04
N LEU A 206 4.78 12.93 -1.85
CA LEU A 206 3.37 12.71 -1.58
C LEU A 206 2.87 13.69 -0.53
N SER A 207 1.81 14.42 -0.83
CA SER A 207 1.11 15.28 0.14
C SER A 207 -0.38 15.01 0.11
N TYR A 208 -1.07 15.43 1.16
CA TYR A 208 -2.52 15.47 1.23
C TYR A 208 -2.96 16.91 1.43
N MET A 209 -4.04 17.31 0.77
CA MET A 209 -4.59 18.66 0.88
C MET A 209 -6.10 18.65 0.71
N ARG A 210 -6.75 19.67 1.27
CA ARG A 210 -8.15 19.94 0.98
C ARG A 210 -8.27 20.69 -0.33
N LEU A 211 -9.19 20.26 -1.17
CA LEU A 211 -9.53 20.89 -2.44
C LEU A 211 -11.03 21.14 -2.53
N PRO A 212 -11.43 22.25 -3.17
CA PRO A 212 -12.84 22.48 -3.44
C PRO A 212 -13.38 21.32 -4.29
N PRO A 213 -14.52 20.73 -3.92
CA PRO A 213 -15.12 19.63 -4.68
C PRO A 213 -15.47 20.05 -6.11
N LYS A 214 -15.27 19.14 -7.07
CA LYS A 214 -15.61 19.38 -8.47
C LYS A 214 -17.08 19.03 -8.73
N ASN A 215 -17.73 19.79 -9.62
CA ASN A 215 -19.06 19.46 -10.17
C ASN A 215 -20.20 19.31 -9.14
N ILE A 216 -20.20 20.08 -8.06
CA ILE A 216 -21.25 20.04 -7.02
C ILE A 216 -22.66 20.31 -7.58
N TYR A 217 -22.79 21.14 -8.61
CA TYR A 217 -24.11 21.35 -9.23
C TYR A 217 -24.73 20.04 -9.76
N LYS A 218 -23.89 19.11 -10.24
CA LYS A 218 -24.34 17.79 -10.70
C LYS A 218 -24.74 16.87 -9.54
N SER A 219 -24.11 17.00 -8.37
CA SER A 219 -24.44 16.17 -7.21
C SER A 219 -25.81 16.52 -6.62
N LEU A 220 -26.36 17.69 -6.94
CA LEU A 220 -27.71 18.12 -6.57
C LEU A 220 -28.78 17.74 -7.60
N SER A 221 -28.48 16.86 -8.56
CA SER A 221 -29.38 16.53 -9.67
C SER A 221 -30.73 15.94 -9.26
N ASP A 222 -30.83 15.36 -8.06
CA ASP A 222 -32.05 14.77 -7.51
C ASP A 222 -32.90 15.75 -6.68
N VAL A 223 -32.45 17.00 -6.51
CA VAL A 223 -33.13 18.06 -5.73
C VAL A 223 -33.96 18.95 -6.65
N ASP A 224 -35.12 19.42 -6.19
CA ASP A 224 -35.96 20.36 -6.94
C ASP A 224 -35.19 21.62 -7.36
N ILE A 225 -35.51 22.16 -8.55
CA ILE A 225 -34.70 23.19 -9.21
C ILE A 225 -34.58 24.47 -8.37
N GLU A 226 -35.69 24.95 -7.78
CA GLU A 226 -35.69 26.18 -6.98
C GLU A 226 -34.86 26.03 -5.70
N GLU A 227 -35.02 24.90 -5.00
CA GLU A 227 -34.26 24.60 -3.79
C GLU A 227 -32.77 24.36 -4.08
N ARG A 228 -32.48 23.71 -5.22
CA ARG A 228 -31.11 23.48 -5.70
C ARG A 228 -30.35 24.77 -5.89
N ASP A 229 -30.92 25.76 -6.57
CA ASP A 229 -30.22 27.00 -6.87
C ASP A 229 -29.95 27.83 -5.60
N GLU A 230 -30.89 27.83 -4.65
CA GLU A 230 -30.70 28.49 -3.36
C GLU A 230 -29.58 27.83 -2.55
N VAL A 231 -29.64 26.51 -2.38
CA VAL A 231 -28.62 25.73 -1.64
C VAL A 231 -27.25 25.89 -2.30
N TYR A 232 -27.18 25.85 -3.63
CA TYR A 232 -25.94 26.01 -4.38
C TYR A 232 -25.31 27.39 -4.18
N ASN A 233 -26.10 28.46 -4.18
CA ASN A 233 -25.59 29.82 -3.95
C ASN A 233 -25.04 29.99 -2.53
N ILE A 234 -25.73 29.47 -1.51
CA ILE A 234 -25.24 29.50 -0.12
C ILE A 234 -23.95 28.69 0.00
N TYR A 235 -23.91 27.52 -0.62
CA TYR A 235 -22.73 26.66 -0.66
C TYR A 235 -21.52 27.38 -1.27
N LEU A 236 -21.68 28.00 -2.45
CA LEU A 236 -20.59 28.71 -3.13
C LEU A 236 -20.06 29.88 -2.32
N ASN A 237 -20.94 30.70 -1.73
CA ASN A 237 -20.53 31.81 -0.88
C ASN A 237 -19.72 31.33 0.33
N SER A 238 -20.19 30.25 0.97
CA SER A 238 -19.50 29.62 2.10
C SER A 238 -18.13 29.07 1.67
N LEU A 239 -18.05 28.43 0.50
CA LEU A 239 -16.83 27.84 -0.05
C LEU A 239 -15.77 28.92 -0.32
N VAL A 240 -16.17 30.03 -0.95
CA VAL A 240 -15.29 31.19 -1.22
C VAL A 240 -14.80 31.78 0.08
N GLU A 241 -15.68 31.98 1.06
CA GLU A 241 -15.27 32.51 2.37
C GLU A 241 -14.23 31.60 3.05
N PHE A 242 -14.47 30.29 3.07
CA PHE A 242 -13.55 29.33 3.67
C PHE A 242 -12.19 29.33 2.97
N TYR A 243 -12.16 29.16 1.65
CA TYR A 243 -10.90 29.05 0.91
C TYR A 243 -10.14 30.37 0.82
N SER A 244 -10.80 31.53 0.98
CA SER A 244 -10.12 32.83 1.07
C SER A 244 -9.24 32.97 2.32
N LYS A 245 -9.57 32.23 3.40
CA LYS A 245 -8.87 32.23 4.68
C LYS A 245 -8.06 30.95 4.91
N TYR A 246 -8.20 29.96 4.02
CA TYR A 246 -7.64 28.62 4.20
C TYR A 246 -6.12 28.61 4.09
N ASN A 247 -5.45 28.08 5.11
CA ASN A 247 -4.00 27.88 5.13
C ASN A 247 -3.66 26.39 5.18
N CYS A 248 -3.23 25.85 4.03
CA CYS A 248 -2.89 24.44 3.89
C CYS A 248 -1.76 23.97 4.84
N THR A 249 -0.82 24.84 5.19
CA THR A 249 0.32 24.50 6.07
C THR A 249 -0.13 24.19 7.49
N GLN A 250 -1.12 24.94 8.01
CA GLN A 250 -1.64 24.73 9.35
C GLN A 250 -2.39 23.39 9.47
N ASP A 251 -3.18 23.07 8.45
CA ASP A 251 -3.95 21.82 8.37
C ASP A 251 -3.06 20.57 8.32
N ILE A 252 -1.98 20.62 7.55
CA ILE A 252 -1.00 19.52 7.46
C ILE A 252 -0.30 19.31 8.80
N ASN A 253 0.08 20.38 9.49
CA ASN A 253 0.79 20.27 10.77
C ASN A 253 -0.08 19.69 11.88
N ASN A 254 -1.38 19.96 11.87
CA ASN A 254 -2.31 19.50 12.90
C ASN A 254 -2.81 18.07 12.69
N ASN A 255 -2.48 17.42 11.57
CA ASN A 255 -2.94 16.08 11.17
C ASN A 255 -4.48 15.88 11.19
N THR A 256 -5.26 16.97 11.26
CA THR A 256 -6.72 16.93 11.37
C THR A 256 -7.34 16.14 10.22
N ILE A 257 -6.82 16.36 8.99
CA ILE A 257 -7.26 15.65 7.78
C ILE A 257 -7.08 14.14 7.91
N LEU A 258 -5.90 13.69 8.37
CA LEU A 258 -5.58 12.27 8.45
C LEU A 258 -6.43 11.56 9.52
N ASN A 259 -6.72 12.23 10.64
CA ASN A 259 -7.55 11.66 11.70
C ASN A 259 -8.94 11.26 11.20
N PHE A 260 -9.56 12.10 10.35
CA PHE A 260 -10.86 11.79 9.76
C PHE A 260 -10.76 10.78 8.63
N VAL A 261 -9.81 10.95 7.70
CA VAL A 261 -9.74 10.11 6.48
C VAL A 261 -9.25 8.69 6.77
N PHE A 262 -8.60 8.44 7.91
CA PHE A 262 -8.28 7.08 8.35
C PHE A 262 -9.50 6.28 8.85
N ASP A 263 -10.60 6.94 9.16
CA ASP A 263 -11.87 6.28 9.45
C ASP A 263 -12.52 5.80 8.14
N LYS A 264 -12.81 4.50 8.07
CA LYS A 264 -13.38 3.87 6.87
C LYS A 264 -14.78 4.41 6.53
N ASN A 265 -15.59 4.74 7.55
CA ASN A 265 -16.94 5.25 7.36
C ASN A 265 -16.89 6.67 6.82
N VAL A 266 -15.97 7.49 7.33
CA VAL A 266 -15.74 8.85 6.82
C VAL A 266 -15.22 8.81 5.38
N TYR A 267 -14.27 7.91 5.09
CA TYR A 267 -13.78 7.72 3.72
C TYR A 267 -14.91 7.31 2.76
N LEU A 268 -15.76 6.37 3.17
CA LEU A 268 -16.93 5.93 2.41
C LEU A 268 -17.95 7.07 2.19
N LEU A 269 -18.18 7.88 3.23
CA LEU A 269 -19.04 9.06 3.14
C LEU A 269 -18.49 10.05 2.09
N PHE A 270 -17.21 10.41 2.15
CA PHE A 270 -16.60 11.32 1.18
C PHE A 270 -16.67 10.76 -0.24
N LYS A 271 -16.40 9.46 -0.42
CA LYS A 271 -16.53 8.79 -1.72
C LYS A 271 -17.95 8.91 -2.28
N THR A 272 -18.96 8.80 -1.44
CA THR A 272 -20.37 8.91 -1.83
C THR A 272 -20.74 10.36 -2.16
N LEU A 273 -20.35 11.31 -1.30
CA LEU A 273 -20.63 12.73 -1.47
C LEU A 273 -19.91 13.37 -2.67
N ARG A 274 -18.81 12.77 -3.15
CA ARG A 274 -18.18 13.15 -4.44
C ARG A 274 -19.08 12.91 -5.65
N SER A 275 -20.07 12.02 -5.52
CA SER A 275 -20.91 11.57 -6.65
C SER A 275 -22.33 12.11 -6.58
N LYS A 276 -22.91 12.23 -5.37
CA LYS A 276 -24.29 12.69 -5.14
C LYS A 276 -24.44 13.39 -3.79
N SER A 277 -25.44 14.24 -3.65
CA SER A 277 -25.87 14.73 -2.34
C SER A 277 -26.53 13.60 -1.53
N LEU A 278 -26.58 13.78 -0.22
CA LEU A 278 -27.23 12.86 0.71
C LEU A 278 -28.09 13.65 1.69
N THR A 279 -29.06 12.99 2.31
CA THR A 279 -29.75 13.53 3.48
C THR A 279 -28.93 13.33 4.76
N VAL A 280 -29.24 14.07 5.82
CA VAL A 280 -28.61 13.89 7.14
C VAL A 280 -28.73 12.45 7.64
N ASN A 281 -29.90 11.82 7.47
CA ASN A 281 -30.14 10.44 7.89
C ASN A 281 -29.28 9.43 7.11
N GLU A 282 -29.13 9.61 5.80
CA GLU A 282 -28.25 8.75 5.00
C GLU A 282 -26.78 8.89 5.41
N CYS A 283 -26.32 10.11 5.70
CA CYS A 283 -24.98 10.36 6.23
C CYS A 283 -24.77 9.65 7.57
N LEU A 284 -25.73 9.78 8.50
CA LEU A 284 -25.66 9.11 9.80
C LEU A 284 -25.64 7.59 9.66
N ASN A 285 -26.43 7.02 8.75
CA ASN A 285 -26.40 5.59 8.47
C ASN A 285 -25.00 5.11 8.00
N ILE A 286 -24.35 5.87 7.11
CA ILE A 286 -22.97 5.58 6.67
C ILE A 286 -21.97 5.68 7.83
N LEU A 287 -22.18 6.65 8.73
CA LEU A 287 -21.37 6.87 9.92
C LEU A 287 -21.75 5.98 11.12
N ASN A 288 -22.54 4.91 10.91
CA ASN A 288 -23.04 4.02 11.97
C ASN A 288 -23.78 4.76 13.11
N ASN A 289 -24.61 5.73 12.76
CA ASN A 289 -25.39 6.59 13.66
C ASN A 289 -24.54 7.41 14.64
N ASN A 290 -23.29 7.72 14.27
CA ASN A 290 -22.42 8.56 15.08
C ASN A 290 -22.67 10.06 14.80
N GLU A 291 -23.62 10.65 15.53
CA GLU A 291 -23.97 12.08 15.43
C GLU A 291 -22.81 13.00 15.83
N VAL A 292 -21.99 12.59 16.79
CA VAL A 292 -20.82 13.37 17.24
C VAL A 292 -19.85 13.54 16.07
N LEU A 293 -19.52 12.44 15.39
CA LEU A 293 -18.63 12.46 14.23
C LEU A 293 -19.22 13.27 13.07
N PHE A 294 -20.54 13.21 12.85
CA PHE A 294 -21.20 14.04 11.85
C PHE A 294 -21.04 15.55 12.15
N ASN A 295 -21.28 15.96 13.39
CA ASN A 295 -21.10 17.35 13.82
C ASN A 295 -19.64 17.79 13.75
N GLU A 296 -18.69 16.92 14.14
CA GLU A 296 -17.27 17.20 13.99
C GLU A 296 -16.88 17.45 12.51
N LEU A 297 -17.44 16.69 11.57
CA LEU A 297 -17.20 16.89 10.13
C LEU A 297 -17.77 18.22 9.61
N LEU A 298 -18.91 18.68 10.15
CA LEU A 298 -19.50 19.99 9.85
C LEU A 298 -18.66 21.13 10.43
N ASP A 299 -18.27 21.02 11.70
CA ASP A 299 -17.47 22.02 12.40
C ASP A 299 -16.09 22.20 11.76
N ASN A 300 -15.48 21.09 11.36
CA ASN A 300 -14.21 21.07 10.64
C ASN A 300 -14.35 21.37 9.14
N LYS A 301 -15.55 21.70 8.64
CA LYS A 301 -15.80 22.11 7.25
C LYS A 301 -15.36 21.04 6.23
N PHE A 302 -15.61 19.76 6.51
CA PHE A 302 -15.46 18.69 5.52
C PHE A 302 -16.74 18.49 4.72
N ILE A 303 -17.88 18.57 5.41
CA ILE A 303 -19.21 18.51 4.82
C ILE A 303 -19.95 19.81 5.06
N PHE A 304 -20.98 20.06 4.26
CA PHE A 304 -21.85 21.21 4.36
C PHE A 304 -23.29 20.71 4.39
N GLU A 305 -24.09 21.24 5.30
CA GLU A 305 -25.51 20.91 5.41
C GLU A 305 -26.32 22.19 5.20
N SER A 306 -27.38 22.08 4.41
CA SER A 306 -28.41 23.11 4.29
C SER A 306 -29.74 22.45 3.92
N LYS A 307 -30.80 22.81 4.65
CA LYS A 307 -32.16 22.31 4.43
C LYS A 307 -32.26 20.77 4.45
N GLY A 308 -31.44 20.10 5.26
CA GLY A 308 -31.38 18.65 5.36
C GLY A 308 -30.58 17.96 4.26
N ILE A 309 -30.04 18.72 3.30
CA ILE A 309 -29.18 18.23 2.22
C ILE A 309 -27.72 18.41 2.63
N VAL A 310 -26.96 17.33 2.54
CA VAL A 310 -25.55 17.26 2.85
C VAL A 310 -24.74 17.15 1.56
N LEU A 311 -23.74 18.02 1.44
CA LEU A 311 -22.78 18.10 0.35
C LEU A 311 -21.36 17.94 0.87
N LEU A 312 -20.47 17.44 0.02
CA LEU A 312 -19.04 17.58 0.29
C LEU A 312 -18.68 19.06 0.25
N PHE A 313 -18.03 19.57 1.28
CA PHE A 313 -17.60 20.97 1.34
C PHE A 313 -16.12 21.12 1.01
N THR A 314 -15.29 20.25 1.59
CA THR A 314 -13.87 20.15 1.21
C THR A 314 -13.53 18.70 0.93
N ASP A 315 -13.00 18.44 -0.26
CA ASP A 315 -12.54 17.12 -0.65
C ASP A 315 -11.09 16.95 -0.19
N VAL A 316 -10.73 15.76 0.29
CA VAL A 316 -9.34 15.45 0.63
C VAL A 316 -8.72 14.69 -0.52
N ARG A 317 -7.62 15.21 -1.07
CA ARG A 317 -6.88 14.56 -2.15
C ARG A 317 -5.44 14.32 -1.78
N LEU A 318 -4.96 13.15 -2.18
CA LEU A 318 -3.55 12.77 -2.12
C LEU A 318 -2.94 13.12 -3.48
N VAL A 319 -1.87 13.90 -3.46
CA VAL A 319 -1.24 14.43 -4.68
C VAL A 319 0.22 14.02 -4.68
N LYS A 320 0.65 13.42 -5.79
CA LYS A 320 2.06 13.16 -6.11
C LYS A 320 2.62 14.36 -6.86
N TYR A 321 3.82 14.81 -6.51
CA TYR A 321 4.50 15.91 -7.20
C TYR A 321 6.01 15.72 -7.20
N PRO A 322 6.73 16.19 -8.22
CA PRO A 322 8.18 16.08 -8.26
C PRO A 322 8.82 16.93 -7.14
N PRO A 323 9.83 16.41 -6.43
CA PRO A 323 10.49 17.16 -5.37
C PRO A 323 11.41 18.25 -5.94
N ASN A 324 11.48 19.40 -5.26
CA ASN A 324 12.18 20.60 -5.73
C ASN A 324 13.69 20.44 -5.99
N TYR A 325 14.35 19.40 -5.46
CA TYR A 325 15.78 19.17 -5.65
C TYR A 325 16.11 18.31 -6.88
N VAL A 326 15.10 17.89 -7.66
CA VAL A 326 15.26 17.15 -8.93
C VAL A 326 15.16 18.08 -10.16
N ILE A 327 15.22 19.41 -9.95
CA ILE A 327 15.25 20.42 -11.02
C ILE A 327 16.67 20.62 -11.54
#